data_AF-A0A955H0D4-F1
#
_entry.id   AF-A0A955H0D4-F1
#
_cell.length_a   1.000
_cell.length_b   1.000
_cell.length_c   1.000
_cell.angle_alpha   90.00
_cell.angle_beta   90.00
_cell.angle_gamma   90.00
#
_symmetry.space_group_name_H-M   'P 1'
#
loop_
_entity.id
_entity.type
_entity.pdbx_description
1 polymer ?
#
loop_
_entity_poly.entity_id
_entity_poly.type
_entity_poly.pdbx_seq_one_letter_code
_entity_poly.pdbx_strand_id
1 'polypeptide(L)'
;MQSKSLLIAIAAFAVATTGIYGYTSPKVYARAGLTEEQVEALEEAQELRQAGDYTKARNRLAKAGITAEDLQALYQAAHSAKAAIFASLEAGDYEAFKAAIADSPLADIVTSEADFVQFKEAHELKLAEAPKNTASLSDAPVSDLREDAVRLRHSLITEFTADQQAALQVARQSNDRATIQAIFDEAGIEDHRHDKWR
;
A
#
# COMPACT_ATOMS: atom_id res chain seq x y z
N MET A 1 -29.12 9.54 8.15
CA MET A 1 -28.52 10.20 6.97
C MET A 1 -26.99 10.42 7.10
N GLN A 2 -26.25 9.62 7.88
CA GLN A 2 -24.81 9.85 8.15
C GLN A 2 -23.84 8.90 7.40
N SER A 3 -24.35 7.89 6.69
CA SER A 3 -23.53 6.85 6.03
C SER A 3 -22.64 7.37 4.90
N LYS A 4 -23.07 8.41 4.18
CA LYS A 4 -22.28 8.98 3.07
C LYS A 4 -21.07 9.78 3.56
N SER A 5 -21.19 10.46 4.71
CA SER A 5 -20.11 11.28 5.26
C SER A 5 -18.97 10.44 5.84
N LEU A 6 -19.27 9.28 6.46
CA LEU A 6 -18.25 8.37 6.96
C LEU A 6 -17.51 7.66 5.82
N LEU A 7 -18.21 7.16 4.80
CA LEU A 7 -17.58 6.55 3.62
C LEU A 7 -16.69 7.55 2.86
N ILE A 8 -17.09 8.82 2.78
CA ILE A 8 -16.25 9.89 2.22
C ILE A 8 -15.03 10.14 3.12
N ALA A 9 -15.15 10.10 4.45
CA ALA A 9 -14.01 10.24 5.36
C ALA A 9 -13.05 9.04 5.29
N ILE A 10 -13.56 7.81 5.17
CA ILE A 10 -12.76 6.58 4.98
C ILE A 10 -12.08 6.59 3.59
N ALA A 11 -12.77 7.05 2.54
CA ALA A 11 -12.19 7.20 1.21
C ALA A 11 -11.16 8.34 1.18
N ALA A 12 -11.42 9.46 1.84
CA ALA A 12 -10.47 10.57 1.97
C ALA A 12 -9.25 10.15 2.80
N PHE A 13 -9.43 9.33 3.84
CA PHE A 13 -8.34 8.71 4.58
C PHE A 13 -7.57 7.72 3.70
N ALA A 14 -8.23 6.85 2.95
CA ALA A 14 -7.57 5.94 2.00
C ALA A 14 -6.80 6.71 0.92
N VAL A 15 -7.27 7.88 0.49
CA VAL A 15 -6.59 8.76 -0.47
C VAL A 15 -5.44 9.53 0.19
N ALA A 16 -5.59 10.01 1.43
CA ALA A 16 -4.55 10.72 2.19
C ALA A 16 -3.48 9.79 2.81
N THR A 17 -3.82 8.52 3.06
CA THR A 17 -2.96 7.48 3.65
C THR A 17 -2.61 6.36 2.67
N THR A 18 -2.64 6.65 1.35
CA THR A 18 -2.00 5.77 0.36
C THR A 18 -0.48 5.65 0.54
N GLY A 19 0.12 6.45 1.44
CA GLY A 19 1.40 6.16 2.06
C GLY A 19 1.25 5.32 3.33
N ILE A 20 2.14 4.34 3.50
CA ILE A 20 2.29 3.33 4.58
C ILE A 20 1.92 3.76 6.04
N TYR A 21 1.81 5.06 6.32
CA TYR A 21 1.38 5.67 7.59
C TYR A 21 0.05 5.18 8.16
N GLY A 22 -0.89 4.69 7.33
CA GLY A 22 -2.14 4.15 7.85
C GLY A 22 -1.97 2.91 8.74
N TYR A 23 -0.83 2.21 8.62
CA TYR A 23 -0.59 0.93 9.29
C TYR A 23 0.73 0.85 10.09
N THR A 24 1.68 1.77 9.88
CA THR A 24 2.89 1.85 10.69
C THR A 24 2.65 2.70 11.92
N SER A 25 2.18 2.06 13.00
CA SER A 25 2.02 2.70 14.31
C SER A 25 3.34 2.76 15.09
N PRO A 26 3.45 3.63 16.11
CA PRO A 26 4.57 3.62 17.06
C PRO A 26 4.83 2.23 17.67
N LYS A 27 3.77 1.41 17.87
CA LYS A 27 3.93 0.02 18.33
C LYS A 27 4.63 -0.88 17.32
N VAL A 28 4.46 -0.66 16.01
CA VAL A 28 5.16 -1.43 14.97
C VAL A 28 6.65 -1.11 14.99
N TYR A 29 7.01 0.18 15.12
CA TYR A 29 8.41 0.60 15.24
C TYR A 29 9.07 0.10 16.53
N ALA A 30 8.36 0.17 17.65
CA ALA A 30 8.85 -0.37 18.93
C ALA A 30 9.07 -1.89 18.87
N ARG A 31 8.17 -2.64 18.22
CA ARG A 31 8.34 -4.09 18.01
C ARG A 31 9.51 -4.43 17.09
N ALA A 32 9.81 -3.56 16.14
CA ALA A 32 10.98 -3.67 15.27
C ALA A 32 12.29 -3.23 15.94
N GLY A 33 12.23 -2.73 17.18
CA GLY A 33 13.42 -2.29 17.92
C GLY A 33 14.06 -1.01 17.38
N LEU A 34 13.31 -0.21 16.61
CA LEU A 34 13.83 1.00 15.98
C LEU A 34 13.93 2.15 17.00
N THR A 35 15.01 2.90 16.90
CA THR A 35 15.22 4.16 17.63
C THR A 35 14.40 5.29 17.02
N GLU A 36 14.19 6.38 17.77
CA GLU A 36 13.49 7.58 17.27
C GLU A 36 14.15 8.16 16.01
N GLU A 37 15.49 8.22 15.97
CA GLU A 37 16.24 8.69 14.80
C GLU A 37 16.04 7.80 13.57
N GLN A 38 15.91 6.48 13.77
CA GLN A 38 15.61 5.54 12.69
C GLN A 38 14.15 5.66 12.21
N VAL A 39 13.21 5.96 13.11
CA VAL A 39 11.81 6.21 12.73
C VAL A 39 11.72 7.48 11.88
N GLU A 40 12.33 8.58 12.30
CA GLU A 40 12.39 9.82 11.51
C GLU A 40 13.04 9.58 10.13
N ALA A 41 14.11 8.77 10.09
CA ALA A 41 14.76 8.40 8.83
C ALA A 41 13.84 7.63 7.87
N LEU A 42 12.97 6.76 8.39
CA LEU A 42 11.98 6.03 7.59
C LEU A 42 10.93 6.97 7.01
N GLU A 43 10.47 7.95 7.79
CA GLU A 43 9.50 8.94 7.35
C GLU A 43 10.08 9.82 6.24
N GLU A 44 11.27 10.40 6.44
CA GLU A 44 11.95 11.19 5.42
C GLU A 44 12.26 10.37 4.16
N ALA A 45 12.71 9.11 4.32
CA ALA A 45 12.98 8.24 3.18
C ALA A 45 11.70 7.93 2.38
N GLN A 46 10.54 7.88 3.04
CA GLN A 46 9.27 7.69 2.38
C GLN A 46 8.84 8.93 1.60
N GLU A 47 9.00 10.13 2.16
CA GLU A 47 8.76 11.39 1.45
C GLU A 47 9.65 11.51 0.20
N LEU A 48 10.94 11.19 0.34
CA LEU A 48 11.88 11.17 -0.78
C LEU A 48 11.46 10.17 -1.86
N ARG A 49 10.93 9.00 -1.49
CA ARG A 49 10.39 8.03 -2.47
C ARG A 49 9.14 8.56 -3.17
N GLN A 50 8.26 9.26 -2.45
CA GLN A 50 7.08 9.89 -3.05
C GLN A 50 7.48 10.98 -4.06
N ALA A 51 8.56 11.72 -3.77
CA ALA A 51 9.16 12.68 -4.69
C ALA A 51 9.96 12.03 -5.85
N GLY A 52 10.12 10.70 -5.87
CA GLY A 52 10.90 9.96 -6.88
C GLY A 52 12.41 9.90 -6.62
N ASP A 53 12.89 10.44 -5.50
CA ASP A 53 14.30 10.53 -5.11
C ASP A 53 14.77 9.26 -4.36
N TYR A 54 14.69 8.10 -5.00
CA TYR A 54 15.04 6.79 -4.40
C TYR A 54 16.49 6.71 -3.87
N THR A 55 17.44 7.37 -4.55
CA THR A 55 18.84 7.40 -4.13
C THR A 55 19.01 8.14 -2.81
N LYS A 56 18.34 9.30 -2.66
CA LYS A 56 18.39 10.06 -1.40
C LYS A 56 17.70 9.29 -0.28
N ALA A 57 16.56 8.65 -0.56
CA ALA A 57 15.88 7.81 0.41
C ALA A 57 16.78 6.68 0.93
N ARG A 58 17.47 5.96 0.03
CA ARG A 58 18.42 4.91 0.41
C ARG A 58 19.56 5.45 1.27
N ASN A 59 20.13 6.60 0.89
CA ASN A 59 21.22 7.22 1.64
C ASN A 59 20.76 7.69 3.02
N ARG A 60 19.53 8.21 3.15
CA ARG A 60 18.96 8.63 4.44
C ARG A 60 18.81 7.45 5.41
N LEU A 61 18.30 6.32 4.92
CA LEU A 61 18.19 5.09 5.72
C LEU A 61 19.55 4.55 6.14
N ALA A 62 20.50 4.47 5.20
CA ALA A 62 21.85 4.00 5.49
C ALA A 62 22.58 4.90 6.50
N LYS A 63 22.40 6.23 6.41
CA LYS A 63 22.97 7.20 7.36
C LYS A 63 22.41 7.03 8.77
N ALA A 64 21.14 6.67 8.90
CA ALA A 64 20.51 6.37 10.18
C ALA A 64 20.87 4.97 10.72
N GLY A 65 21.78 4.25 10.05
CA GLY A 65 22.18 2.90 10.45
C GLY A 65 21.08 1.86 10.27
N ILE A 66 20.07 2.12 9.44
CA ILE A 66 19.01 1.14 9.16
C ILE A 66 19.55 0.08 8.23
N THR A 67 19.58 -1.15 8.72
CA THR A 67 20.07 -2.33 8.02
C THR A 67 18.95 -3.04 7.25
N ALA A 68 19.33 -4.05 6.46
CA ALA A 68 18.34 -4.88 5.77
C ALA A 68 17.54 -5.71 6.79
N GLU A 69 18.18 -6.13 7.86
CA GLU A 69 17.60 -6.86 8.99
C GLU A 69 16.54 -6.02 9.70
N ASP A 70 16.82 -4.73 9.94
CA ASP A 70 15.86 -3.79 10.56
C ASP A 70 14.61 -3.62 9.68
N LEU A 71 14.80 -3.49 8.36
CA LEU A 71 13.68 -3.39 7.41
C LEU A 71 12.86 -4.68 7.35
N GLN A 72 13.51 -5.84 7.48
CA GLN A 72 12.83 -7.13 7.54
C GLN A 72 12.03 -7.29 8.84
N ALA A 73 12.62 -6.92 9.98
CA ALA A 73 11.92 -6.91 11.27
C ALA A 73 10.71 -5.98 11.24
N LEU A 74 10.87 -4.78 10.66
CA LEU A 74 9.78 -3.84 10.44
C LEU A 74 8.67 -4.43 9.57
N TYR A 75 9.03 -5.10 8.46
CA TYR A 75 8.04 -5.74 7.58
C TYR A 75 7.26 -6.83 8.32
N GLN A 76 7.92 -7.67 9.11
CA GLN A 76 7.27 -8.71 9.90
C GLN A 76 6.36 -8.12 10.99
N ALA A 77 6.80 -7.07 11.67
CA ALA A 77 6.01 -6.37 12.68
C ALA A 77 4.76 -5.72 12.06
N ALA A 78 4.90 -5.08 10.89
CA ALA A 78 3.78 -4.49 10.16
C ALA A 78 2.82 -5.57 9.65
N HIS A 79 3.33 -6.68 9.12
CA HIS A 79 2.52 -7.79 8.63
C HIS A 79 1.70 -8.43 9.75
N SER A 80 2.31 -8.69 10.91
CA SER A 80 1.61 -9.25 12.06
C SER A 80 0.55 -8.29 12.63
N ALA A 81 0.84 -6.99 12.69
CA ALA A 81 -0.16 -5.99 13.09
C ALA A 81 -1.35 -5.97 12.13
N LYS A 82 -1.10 -5.98 10.82
CA LYS A 82 -2.14 -6.04 9.79
C LYS A 82 -2.98 -7.33 9.89
N ALA A 83 -2.34 -8.47 10.12
CA ALA A 83 -3.02 -9.74 10.30
C ALA A 83 -3.95 -9.73 11.52
N ALA A 84 -3.53 -9.13 12.64
CA ALA A 84 -4.37 -8.99 13.83
C ALA A 84 -5.63 -8.16 13.55
N ILE A 85 -5.49 -7.06 12.81
CA ILE A 85 -6.64 -6.23 12.38
C ILE A 85 -7.61 -7.07 11.54
N PHE A 86 -7.12 -7.79 10.53
CA PHE A 86 -7.98 -8.61 9.68
C PHE A 86 -8.65 -9.76 10.43
N ALA A 87 -7.91 -10.47 11.28
CA ALA A 87 -8.48 -11.53 12.11
C ALA A 87 -9.62 -11.01 13.00
N SER A 88 -9.47 -9.81 13.57
CA SER A 88 -10.53 -9.20 14.38
C SER A 88 -11.76 -8.81 13.55
N LEU A 89 -11.59 -8.39 12.30
CA LEU A 89 -12.71 -8.11 11.39
C LEU A 89 -13.47 -9.38 10.99
N GLU A 90 -12.73 -10.44 10.66
CA GLU A 90 -13.30 -11.75 10.32
C GLU A 90 -14.07 -12.35 11.51
N ALA A 91 -13.49 -12.29 12.71
CA ALA A 91 -14.13 -12.72 13.94
C ALA A 91 -15.32 -11.82 14.35
N GLY A 92 -15.41 -10.60 13.81
CA GLY A 92 -16.37 -9.59 14.26
C GLY A 92 -16.11 -9.11 15.69
N ASP A 93 -14.86 -9.19 16.17
CA ASP A 93 -14.47 -8.84 17.53
C ASP A 93 -14.03 -7.37 17.60
N TYR A 94 -14.95 -6.50 18.01
CA TYR A 94 -14.70 -5.07 18.12
C TYR A 94 -13.63 -4.73 19.17
N GLU A 95 -13.58 -5.45 20.30
CA GLU A 95 -12.61 -5.16 21.36
C GLU A 95 -11.19 -5.57 20.93
N ALA A 96 -11.05 -6.71 20.25
CA ALA A 96 -9.78 -7.11 19.63
C ALA A 96 -9.35 -6.15 18.52
N PHE A 97 -10.30 -5.66 17.71
CA PHE A 97 -10.03 -4.67 16.67
C PHE A 97 -9.53 -3.36 17.28
N LYS A 98 -10.23 -2.82 18.28
CA LYS A 98 -9.86 -1.60 19.00
C LYS A 98 -8.46 -1.72 19.63
N ALA A 99 -8.14 -2.87 20.21
CA ALA A 99 -6.81 -3.14 20.74
C ALA A 99 -5.73 -3.20 19.65
N ALA A 100 -6.05 -3.77 18.47
CA ALA A 100 -5.13 -3.88 17.34
C ALA A 100 -4.83 -2.52 16.69
N ILE A 101 -5.81 -1.61 16.64
CA ILE A 101 -5.67 -0.29 16.00
C ILE A 101 -5.25 0.83 16.95
N ALA A 102 -5.14 0.58 18.26
CA ALA A 102 -5.06 1.61 19.32
C ALA A 102 -4.01 2.72 19.10
N ASP A 103 -2.91 2.44 18.39
CA ASP A 103 -1.82 3.40 18.13
C ASP A 103 -1.70 3.73 16.64
N SER A 104 -2.70 3.36 15.85
CA SER A 104 -2.81 3.71 14.44
C SER A 104 -3.80 4.87 14.28
N PRO A 105 -3.68 5.67 13.21
CA PRO A 105 -4.66 6.71 12.92
C PRO A 105 -6.09 6.17 12.71
N LEU A 106 -6.26 4.85 12.52
CA LEU A 106 -7.58 4.22 12.47
C LEU A 106 -8.32 4.27 13.82
N ALA A 107 -7.60 4.38 14.95
CA ALA A 107 -8.22 4.53 16.27
C ALA A 107 -9.04 5.83 16.39
N ASP A 108 -8.59 6.90 15.75
CA ASP A 108 -9.27 8.20 15.75
C ASP A 108 -10.51 8.22 14.83
N ILE A 109 -10.57 7.30 13.87
CA ILE A 109 -11.66 7.18 12.91
C ILE A 109 -12.73 6.22 13.42
N VAL A 110 -12.33 5.06 13.91
CA VAL A 110 -13.23 4.00 14.35
C VAL A 110 -13.43 4.09 15.86
N THR A 111 -14.27 5.05 16.27
CA THR A 111 -14.49 5.38 17.69
C THR A 111 -15.66 4.62 18.32
N SER A 112 -16.51 4.00 17.50
CA SER A 112 -17.69 3.28 17.95
C SER A 112 -17.84 1.91 17.28
N GLU A 113 -18.65 1.04 17.89
CA GLU A 113 -19.01 -0.26 17.31
C GLU A 113 -19.77 -0.10 15.97
N ALA A 114 -20.55 0.98 15.83
CA ALA A 114 -21.23 1.29 14.57
C ALA A 114 -20.26 1.65 13.44
N ASP A 115 -19.12 2.30 13.76
CA ASP A 115 -18.05 2.57 12.78
C ASP A 115 -17.32 1.27 12.42
N PHE A 116 -17.13 0.38 13.39
CA PHE A 116 -16.53 -0.94 13.17
C PHE A 116 -17.38 -1.81 12.24
N VAL A 117 -18.70 -1.86 12.45
CA VAL A 117 -19.61 -2.60 11.55
C VAL A 117 -19.50 -2.06 10.12
N GLN A 118 -19.50 -0.74 9.93
CA GLN A 118 -19.32 -0.14 8.60
C GLN A 118 -17.95 -0.47 8.00
N PHE A 119 -16.89 -0.46 8.80
CA PHE A 119 -15.55 -0.81 8.36
C PHE A 119 -15.47 -2.29 7.93
N LYS A 120 -16.13 -3.18 8.68
CA LYS A 120 -16.24 -4.60 8.35
C LYS A 120 -17.01 -4.82 7.04
N GLU A 121 -18.15 -4.17 6.86
CA GLU A 121 -18.92 -4.23 5.61
C GLU A 121 -18.07 -3.76 4.41
N ALA A 122 -17.35 -2.64 4.56
CA ALA A 122 -16.44 -2.15 3.53
C ALA A 122 -15.30 -3.14 3.23
N HIS A 123 -14.77 -3.81 4.25
CA HIS A 123 -13.75 -4.86 4.10
C HIS A 123 -14.29 -6.08 3.32
N GLU A 124 -15.50 -6.53 3.63
CA GLU A 124 -16.17 -7.64 2.94
C GLU A 124 -16.46 -7.30 1.47
N LEU A 125 -16.92 -6.08 1.17
CA LEU A 125 -17.12 -5.62 -0.20
C LEU A 125 -15.82 -5.61 -0.99
N LYS A 126 -14.73 -5.12 -0.39
CA LYS A 126 -13.40 -5.15 -1.03
C LYS A 126 -12.92 -6.57 -1.31
N LEU A 127 -13.19 -7.53 -0.42
CA LEU A 127 -12.87 -8.94 -0.65
C LEU A 127 -13.73 -9.56 -1.75
N ALA A 128 -15.00 -9.16 -1.84
CA ALA A 128 -15.92 -9.63 -2.88
C ALA A 128 -15.59 -9.05 -4.27
N GLU A 129 -15.12 -7.80 -4.34
CA GLU A 129 -14.69 -7.13 -5.56
C GLU A 129 -13.27 -7.49 -5.99
N ALA A 130 -12.45 -8.06 -5.10
CA ALA A 130 -11.15 -8.59 -5.46
C ALA A 130 -11.34 -9.74 -6.48
N PRO A 131 -10.62 -9.73 -7.63
CA PRO A 131 -10.71 -10.83 -8.58
C PRO A 131 -10.33 -12.13 -7.86
N LYS A 132 -11.23 -13.13 -7.92
CA LYS A 132 -11.10 -14.46 -7.28
C LYS A 132 -9.84 -15.27 -7.70
N ASN A 133 -8.91 -14.69 -8.43
CA ASN A 133 -7.63 -15.29 -8.83
C ASN A 133 -6.54 -15.19 -7.76
N THR A 134 -6.82 -14.64 -6.57
CA THR A 134 -5.97 -14.88 -5.40
C THR A 134 -6.37 -16.20 -4.74
N ALA A 135 -6.20 -17.31 -5.47
CA ALA A 135 -5.94 -18.56 -4.78
C ALA A 135 -4.74 -18.31 -3.85
N SER A 136 -4.92 -18.60 -2.56
CA SER A 136 -3.95 -18.53 -1.47
C SER A 136 -2.52 -18.19 -1.88
N LEU A 137 -2.14 -16.93 -1.70
CA LEU A 137 -0.76 -16.45 -1.74
C LEU A 137 0.12 -17.04 -0.61
N SER A 138 -0.44 -17.95 0.21
CA SER A 138 0.26 -18.63 1.31
C SER A 138 0.91 -19.96 0.92
N ASP A 139 0.57 -20.57 -0.22
CA ASP A 139 1.07 -21.92 -0.60
C ASP A 139 1.94 -21.96 -1.86
N ALA A 140 2.17 -20.82 -2.53
CA ALA A 140 3.11 -20.76 -3.63
C ALA A 140 4.54 -20.54 -3.11
N PRO A 141 5.54 -21.37 -3.48
CA PRO A 141 6.93 -21.12 -3.12
C PRO A 141 7.34 -19.73 -3.64
N VAL A 142 7.76 -18.87 -2.71
CA VAL A 142 8.03 -17.43 -2.89
C VAL A 142 9.14 -17.15 -3.93
N SER A 143 9.83 -18.18 -4.43
CA SER A 143 10.86 -18.06 -5.46
C SER A 143 10.30 -17.81 -6.86
N ASP A 144 9.18 -18.44 -7.24
CA ASP A 144 8.78 -18.49 -8.66
C ASP A 144 7.92 -17.29 -9.07
N LEU A 145 7.14 -16.73 -8.14
CA LEU A 145 6.29 -15.56 -8.42
C LEU A 145 7.06 -14.25 -8.60
N ARG A 146 8.30 -14.19 -8.09
CA ARG A 146 9.17 -13.00 -8.24
C ARG A 146 9.84 -12.95 -9.60
N GLU A 147 10.23 -14.09 -10.18
CA GLU A 147 10.83 -14.12 -11.52
C GLU A 147 9.78 -13.86 -12.61
N ASP A 148 8.57 -14.39 -12.48
CA ASP A 148 7.53 -14.19 -13.50
C ASP A 148 6.92 -12.79 -13.47
N ALA A 149 6.72 -12.18 -12.29
CA ALA A 149 6.25 -10.79 -12.20
C ALA A 149 7.32 -9.78 -12.67
N VAL A 150 8.60 -10.09 -12.50
CA VAL A 150 9.71 -9.27 -13.01
C VAL A 150 9.90 -9.47 -14.52
N ARG A 151 9.73 -10.70 -15.05
CA ARG A 151 9.74 -10.97 -16.50
C ARG A 151 8.57 -10.34 -17.23
N LEU A 152 7.36 -10.38 -16.68
CA LEU A 152 6.19 -9.71 -17.25
C LEU A 152 6.32 -8.18 -17.22
N ARG A 153 6.96 -7.59 -16.19
CA ARG A 153 7.27 -6.15 -16.18
C ARG A 153 8.42 -5.76 -17.10
N HIS A 154 9.45 -6.60 -17.24
CA HIS A 154 10.56 -6.31 -18.14
C HIS A 154 10.14 -6.41 -19.61
N SER A 155 9.33 -7.41 -19.97
CA SER A 155 8.86 -7.60 -21.35
C SER A 155 8.02 -6.42 -21.85
N LEU A 156 7.23 -5.77 -20.99
CA LEU A 156 6.37 -4.64 -21.36
C LEU A 156 7.11 -3.29 -21.39
N ILE A 157 8.31 -3.19 -20.81
CA ILE A 157 9.08 -1.92 -20.77
C ILE A 157 10.15 -1.87 -21.86
N THR A 158 10.61 -3.01 -22.37
CA THR A 158 11.59 -3.08 -23.47
C THR A 158 11.08 -2.68 -24.85
N GLU A 159 9.76 -2.51 -25.03
CA GLU A 159 9.17 -2.15 -26.32
C GLU A 159 8.90 -0.64 -26.48
N PHE A 160 9.05 0.16 -25.43
CA PHE A 160 8.92 1.61 -25.54
C PHE A 160 10.17 2.23 -26.15
N THR A 161 9.97 3.13 -27.12
CA THR A 161 11.04 3.99 -27.64
C THR A 161 11.55 4.95 -26.55
N ALA A 162 12.74 5.51 -26.75
CA ALA A 162 13.32 6.48 -25.81
C ALA A 162 12.37 7.68 -25.57
N ASP A 163 11.66 8.12 -26.60
CA ASP A 163 10.71 9.23 -26.53
C ASP A 163 9.44 8.84 -25.73
N GLN A 164 8.93 7.62 -25.93
CA GLN A 164 7.79 7.10 -25.16
C GLN A 164 8.13 6.90 -23.67
N GLN A 165 9.36 6.47 -23.36
CA GLN A 165 9.82 6.36 -21.98
C GLN A 165 9.90 7.73 -21.29
N ALA A 166 10.43 8.74 -21.99
CA ALA A 166 10.48 10.11 -21.50
C ALA A 166 9.07 10.71 -21.29
N ALA A 167 8.17 10.51 -22.26
CA ALA A 167 6.78 10.95 -22.16
C ALA A 167 6.04 10.26 -21.00
N LEU A 168 6.26 8.95 -20.81
CA LEU A 168 5.65 8.18 -19.73
C LEU A 168 6.18 8.62 -18.36
N GLN A 169 7.46 8.99 -18.27
CA GLN A 169 8.04 9.53 -17.05
C GLN A 169 7.41 10.88 -16.67
N VAL A 170 7.25 11.78 -17.64
CA VAL A 170 6.59 13.09 -17.41
C VAL A 170 5.12 12.90 -17.02
N ALA A 171 4.39 12.03 -17.73
CA ALA A 171 2.97 11.78 -17.45
C ALA A 171 2.75 11.13 -16.06
N ARG A 172 3.70 10.30 -15.60
CA ARG A 172 3.68 9.75 -14.24
C ARG A 172 3.95 10.82 -13.18
N GLN A 173 4.87 11.75 -13.44
CA GLN A 173 5.17 12.85 -12.52
C GLN A 173 3.97 13.80 -12.34
N SER A 174 3.17 14.00 -13.39
CA SER A 174 1.95 14.81 -13.33
C SER A 174 0.68 14.03 -12.95
N ASN A 175 0.77 12.71 -12.74
CA ASN A 175 -0.36 11.81 -12.54
C ASN A 175 -1.43 11.94 -13.66
N ASP A 176 -0.99 12.24 -14.89
CA ASP A 176 -1.86 12.41 -16.04
C ASP A 176 -2.20 11.05 -16.66
N ARG A 177 -3.28 10.45 -16.16
CA ARG A 177 -3.74 9.12 -16.55
C ARG A 177 -4.17 9.04 -18.02
N ALA A 178 -4.66 10.13 -18.60
CA ALA A 178 -5.08 10.15 -20.00
C ALA A 178 -3.85 10.08 -20.91
N THR A 179 -2.81 10.85 -20.59
CA THR A 179 -1.54 10.80 -21.33
C THR A 179 -0.82 9.46 -21.16
N ILE A 180 -0.85 8.88 -19.95
CA ILE A 180 -0.32 7.54 -19.73
C ILE A 180 -1.01 6.52 -20.64
N GLN A 181 -2.35 6.52 -20.70
CA GLN A 181 -3.11 5.60 -21.54
C GLN A 181 -2.77 5.78 -23.03
N ALA A 182 -2.70 7.03 -23.51
CA ALA A 182 -2.36 7.31 -24.91
C ALA A 182 -0.99 6.74 -25.30
N ILE A 183 -0.02 6.78 -24.39
CA ILE A 183 1.31 6.19 -24.63
C ILE A 183 1.26 4.66 -24.68
N PHE A 184 0.45 4.03 -23.83
CA PHE A 184 0.25 2.57 -23.85
C PHE A 184 -0.48 2.11 -25.12
N ASP A 185 -1.50 2.85 -25.54
CA ASP A 185 -2.25 2.58 -26.78
C ASP A 185 -1.35 2.75 -28.02
N GLU A 186 -0.51 3.80 -28.05
CA GLU A 186 0.45 4.04 -29.14
C GLU A 186 1.53 2.95 -29.22
N ALA A 187 1.91 2.37 -28.08
CA ALA A 187 2.83 1.23 -28.04
C ALA A 187 2.15 -0.12 -28.36
N GLY A 188 0.85 -0.14 -28.66
CA GLY A 188 0.12 -1.36 -28.96
C GLY A 188 -0.08 -2.27 -27.74
N ILE A 189 0.07 -1.75 -26.54
CA ILE A 189 -0.12 -2.48 -25.29
C ILE A 189 -1.56 -2.26 -24.84
N GLU A 190 -2.46 -3.19 -25.20
CA GLU A 190 -3.84 -3.16 -24.71
C GLU A 190 -3.86 -3.38 -23.19
N ASP A 191 -4.16 -2.34 -22.42
CA ASP A 191 -4.43 -2.50 -20.99
C ASP A 191 -5.84 -3.10 -20.80
N HIS A 192 -5.91 -4.43 -20.70
CA HIS A 192 -7.16 -5.17 -20.46
C HIS A 192 -7.84 -4.86 -19.11
N ARG A 193 -7.36 -3.88 -18.33
CA ARG A 193 -7.97 -3.49 -17.05
C ARG A 193 -9.22 -2.60 -17.20
N HIS A 194 -9.58 -2.15 -18.41
CA HIS A 194 -10.63 -1.12 -18.58
C HIS A 194 -11.98 -1.57 -19.16
N ASP A 195 -12.19 -2.86 -19.45
CA ASP A 195 -13.46 -3.34 -20.02
C ASP A 195 -14.64 -3.39 -19.03
N LYS A 196 -14.48 -2.87 -17.80
CA LYS A 196 -15.48 -2.95 -16.72
C LYS A 196 -16.12 -1.62 -16.31
N TRP A 197 -15.83 -0.51 -16.99
CA TRP A 197 -16.33 0.81 -16.59
C TRP A 197 -16.88 1.65 -17.76
N ARG A 198 -17.57 1.00 -18.71
CA ARG A 198 -18.47 1.67 -19.66
C ARG A 198 -19.92 1.44 -19.26
#